data_AF-A0A9E2JIR9-F1
#
_entry.id   AF-A0A9E2JIR9-F1
#
_cell.length_a   1.000
_cell.length_b   1.000
_cell.length_c   1.000
_cell.angle_alpha   90.00
_cell.angle_beta   90.00
_cell.angle_gamma   90.00
#
_symmetry.space_group_name_H-M   'P 1'
#
loop_
_entity.id
_entity.type
_entity.pdbx_description
1 polymer ?
#
loop_
_entity_poly.entity_id
_entity_poly.type
_entity_poly.pdbx_seq_one_letter_code
_entity_poly.pdbx_strand_id
1 'polypeptide(L)'
;MVDDPVRCAWARNDPAYLAYHDQEWGVPLHDDRRLFESLVLQGAQAGLSWLTILKKRDHYRLAFEDFDPAVVAEFDASRIKDLMKNPGLVRNRRKIESARGNARAFLEVQEEIGSFDRFIWSFVDYRPIQ
;
A
#
# COMPACT_ATOMS: atom_id res chain seq x y z
N MET A 1 -0.25 20.27 -30.46
CA MET A 1 0.66 20.07 -29.31
C MET A 1 -0.22 20.19 -28.09
N VAL A 2 -0.54 19.08 -27.42
CA VAL A 2 -1.25 19.15 -26.14
C VAL A 2 -0.19 19.50 -25.10
N ASP A 3 -0.37 20.61 -24.39
CA ASP A 3 0.56 21.00 -23.33
C ASP A 3 0.60 19.90 -22.27
N ASP A 4 1.81 19.54 -21.82
CA ASP A 4 1.96 18.61 -20.70
C ASP A 4 1.28 19.20 -19.46
N PRO A 5 0.46 18.43 -18.73
CA PRO A 5 -0.20 18.94 -17.54
C PRO A 5 0.84 19.38 -16.51
N VAL A 6 0.55 20.49 -15.81
CA VAL A 6 1.40 20.96 -14.71
C VAL A 6 1.30 19.94 -13.57
N ARG A 7 2.40 19.21 -13.33
CA ARG A 7 2.48 18.17 -12.30
C ARG A 7 3.25 18.65 -11.07
N CYS A 8 3.02 17.99 -9.93
CA CYS A 8 3.83 18.21 -8.74
C CYS A 8 5.32 17.99 -9.02
N ALA A 9 6.19 18.73 -8.33
CA ALA A 9 7.63 18.71 -8.60
C ALA A 9 8.28 17.32 -8.46
N TRP A 10 7.70 16.43 -7.65
CA TRP A 10 8.20 15.07 -7.44
C TRP A 10 7.76 14.07 -8.51
N ALA A 11 6.72 14.36 -9.30
CA ALA A 11 6.17 13.47 -10.32
C ALA A 11 6.86 13.70 -11.67
N ARG A 12 8.09 13.17 -11.82
CA ARG A 12 8.92 13.40 -13.02
C ARG A 12 9.62 12.13 -13.50
N ASN A 13 10.00 12.12 -14.78
CA ASN A 13 11.04 11.28 -15.40
C ASN A 13 10.85 9.75 -15.40
N ASP A 14 9.78 9.20 -14.83
CA ASP A 14 9.49 7.76 -14.91
C ASP A 14 7.99 7.53 -15.18
N PRO A 15 7.61 6.78 -16.24
CA PRO A 15 6.21 6.55 -16.60
C PRO A 15 5.37 5.94 -15.48
N ALA A 16 5.94 5.07 -14.63
CA ALA A 16 5.21 4.49 -13.51
C ALA A 16 4.85 5.55 -12.46
N TYR A 17 5.75 6.52 -12.26
CA TYR A 17 5.52 7.59 -11.30
C TYR A 17 4.52 8.62 -11.83
N LEU A 18 4.58 8.92 -13.13
CA LEU A 18 3.61 9.80 -13.81
C LEU A 18 2.21 9.20 -13.78
N ALA A 19 2.06 7.91 -14.13
CA ALA A 19 0.77 7.23 -14.07
C ALA A 19 0.20 7.21 -12.64
N TYR A 20 1.03 6.88 -11.65
CA TYR A 20 0.61 6.93 -10.24
C TYR A 20 0.18 8.33 -9.81
N HIS A 21 0.94 9.38 -10.15
CA HIS A 21 0.58 10.76 -9.83
C HIS A 21 -0.74 11.16 -10.49
N ASP A 22 -0.89 10.91 -11.79
CA ASP A 22 -2.01 11.40 -12.57
C ASP A 22 -3.33 10.65 -12.28
N GLN A 23 -3.25 9.40 -11.78
CA GLN A 23 -4.42 8.52 -11.68
C GLN A 23 -4.72 8.02 -10.26
N GLU A 24 -3.75 8.02 -9.35
CA GLU A 24 -3.91 7.43 -8.01
C GLU A 24 -3.59 8.40 -6.87
N TRP A 25 -2.57 9.24 -7.00
CA TRP A 25 -2.14 10.09 -5.91
C TRP A 25 -3.10 11.26 -5.69
N GLY A 26 -3.60 11.40 -4.45
CA GLY A 26 -4.55 12.44 -4.08
C GLY A 26 -5.99 12.20 -4.57
N VAL A 27 -6.24 11.10 -5.27
CA VAL A 27 -7.60 10.68 -5.64
C VAL A 27 -8.25 9.98 -4.43
N PRO A 28 -9.46 10.39 -3.99
CA PRO A 28 -10.18 9.72 -2.91
C PRO A 28 -10.33 8.21 -3.15
N LEU A 29 -10.02 7.41 -2.13
CA LEU A 29 -10.08 5.96 -2.18
C LEU A 29 -10.95 5.45 -1.02
N HIS A 30 -11.97 4.65 -1.36
CA HIS A 30 -12.96 4.11 -0.42
C HIS A 30 -13.05 2.57 -0.43
N ASP A 31 -12.03 1.91 -0.97
CA ASP A 31 -11.95 0.45 -1.01
C ASP A 31 -11.01 -0.04 0.10
N ASP A 32 -11.54 -0.81 1.06
CA ASP A 32 -10.80 -1.31 2.23
C ASP A 32 -9.53 -2.07 1.82
N ARG A 33 -9.61 -2.95 0.81
CA ARG A 33 -8.46 -3.76 0.37
C ARG A 33 -7.36 -2.88 -0.22
N ARG A 34 -7.72 -1.90 -1.07
CA ARG A 34 -6.75 -0.95 -1.63
C ARG A 34 -6.19 0.01 -0.57
N LEU A 35 -6.98 0.36 0.45
CA LEU A 35 -6.50 1.12 1.61
C LEU A 35 -5.46 0.31 2.40
N PHE A 36 -5.72 -0.99 2.62
CA PHE A 36 -4.77 -1.91 3.24
C PHE A 36 -3.49 -2.08 2.40
N GLU A 37 -3.62 -2.28 1.09
CA GLU A 37 -2.50 -2.30 0.14
C GLU A 37 -1.64 -1.03 0.31
N SER A 38 -2.27 0.15 0.29
CA SER A 38 -1.58 1.43 0.46
C SER A 38 -0.84 1.49 1.79
N LEU A 39 -1.49 1.14 2.91
CA LEU A 39 -0.90 1.13 4.25
C LEU A 39 0.37 0.26 4.31
N VAL A 40 0.31 -0.96 3.77
CA VAL A 40 1.45 -1.88 3.76
C VAL A 40 2.59 -1.35 2.87
N LEU A 41 2.28 -0.83 1.68
CA LEU A 41 3.29 -0.33 0.75
C LEU A 41 3.98 0.94 1.27
N GLN A 42 3.26 1.83 1.98
CA GLN A 42 3.87 2.98 2.66
C GLN A 42 4.84 2.53 3.75
N GLY A 43 4.50 1.51 4.54
CA GLY A 43 5.45 0.90 5.49
C GLY A 43 6.68 0.30 4.80
N ALA A 44 6.49 -0.34 3.64
CA ALA A 44 7.58 -0.89 2.85
C ALA A 44 8.53 0.18 2.30
N GLN A 45 8.07 1.42 2.12
CA GLN A 45 8.85 2.55 1.60
C GLN A 45 9.92 3.08 2.55
N ALA A 46 9.81 2.86 3.87
CA ALA A 46 10.74 3.44 4.85
C ALA A 46 12.24 3.24 4.48
N GLY A 47 12.97 4.32 4.23
CA GLY A 47 14.37 4.30 3.80
C GLY A 47 14.62 4.01 2.32
N LEU A 48 13.59 4.07 1.47
CA LEU A 48 13.64 3.85 0.03
C LEU A 48 12.86 4.94 -0.72
N SER A 49 13.05 5.04 -2.03
CA SER A 49 12.20 5.88 -2.88
C SER A 49 10.84 5.21 -3.11
N TRP A 50 9.77 6.00 -3.24
CA TRP A 50 8.45 5.45 -3.59
C TRP A 50 8.46 4.76 -4.96
N LEU A 51 9.24 5.26 -5.92
CA LEU A 51 9.44 4.60 -7.21
C LEU A 51 9.95 3.16 -7.07
N THR A 52 10.79 2.88 -6.08
CA THR A 52 11.24 1.51 -5.79
C THR A 52 10.07 0.61 -5.40
N ILE A 53 9.11 1.14 -4.64
CA ILE A 53 7.92 0.42 -4.21
C ILE A 53 6.93 0.24 -5.36
N LEU A 54 6.68 1.30 -6.15
CA LEU A 54 5.82 1.23 -7.33
C LEU A 54 6.30 0.15 -8.31
N LYS A 55 7.60 0.08 -8.60
CA LYS A 55 8.19 -0.95 -9.48
C LYS A 55 8.09 -2.37 -8.92
N LYS A 56 7.82 -2.52 -7.62
CA LYS A 56 7.65 -3.80 -6.93
C LYS A 56 6.20 -4.13 -6.62
N ARG A 57 5.27 -3.22 -6.89
CA ARG A 57 3.88 -3.31 -6.44
C ARG A 57 3.19 -4.59 -6.90
N ASP A 58 3.34 -4.97 -8.17
CA ASP A 58 2.72 -6.19 -8.68
C ASP A 58 3.33 -7.47 -8.08
N HIS A 59 4.63 -7.44 -7.76
CA HIS A 59 5.25 -8.52 -6.99
C HIS A 59 4.70 -8.61 -5.57
N TYR A 60 4.41 -7.47 -4.94
CA TYR A 60 3.72 -7.46 -3.64
C TYR A 60 2.31 -8.01 -3.76
N ARG A 61 1.50 -7.58 -4.74
CA ARG A 61 0.15 -8.12 -4.96
C ARG A 61 0.16 -9.64 -5.06
N LEU A 62 1.03 -10.20 -5.91
CA LEU A 62 1.16 -11.66 -6.04
C LEU A 62 1.61 -12.33 -4.72
N ALA A 63 2.61 -11.76 -4.05
CA ALA A 63 3.18 -12.38 -2.85
C ALA A 63 2.29 -12.25 -1.60
N PHE A 64 1.39 -11.26 -1.59
CA PHE A 64 0.48 -10.94 -0.50
C PHE A 64 -0.97 -11.32 -0.84
N GLU A 65 -1.18 -12.18 -1.84
CA GLU A 65 -2.51 -12.70 -2.24
C GLU A 65 -3.51 -11.57 -2.47
N ASP A 66 -3.10 -10.62 -3.33
CA ASP A 66 -3.81 -9.38 -3.66
C ASP A 66 -4.15 -8.50 -2.44
N PHE A 67 -3.31 -8.58 -1.40
CA PHE A 67 -3.50 -7.87 -0.14
C PHE A 67 -4.82 -8.23 0.56
N ASP A 68 -5.23 -9.49 0.52
CA ASP A 68 -6.31 -9.94 1.40
C ASP A 68 -5.84 -9.90 2.88
N PRO A 69 -6.43 -9.04 3.74
CA PRO A 69 -5.96 -8.89 5.12
C PRO A 69 -6.14 -10.18 5.94
N ALA A 70 -7.19 -10.98 5.67
CA ALA A 70 -7.39 -12.25 6.36
C ALA A 70 -6.26 -13.25 6.04
N VAL A 71 -5.80 -13.27 4.79
CA VAL A 71 -4.70 -14.14 4.37
C VAL A 71 -3.36 -13.64 4.91
N VAL A 72 -3.11 -12.33 4.83
CA VAL A 72 -1.84 -11.73 5.29
C VAL A 72 -1.69 -11.84 6.82
N ALA A 73 -2.78 -11.78 7.59
CA ALA A 73 -2.79 -11.94 9.04
C ALA A 73 -2.29 -13.32 9.51
N GLU A 74 -2.46 -14.34 8.66
CA GLU A 74 -2.09 -15.73 8.91
C GLU A 74 -0.68 -16.09 8.42
N PHE A 75 0.10 -15.12 7.93
CA PHE A 75 1.49 -15.38 7.52
C PHE A 75 2.34 -15.90 8.70
N ASP A 76 2.71 -17.17 8.63
CA ASP A 76 3.56 -17.82 9.61
C ASP A 76 5.05 -17.54 9.36
N ALA A 77 5.91 -18.09 10.23
CA ALA A 77 7.35 -17.92 10.11
C ALA A 77 7.93 -18.57 8.83
N SER A 78 7.27 -19.61 8.30
CA SER A 78 7.69 -20.30 7.08
C SER A 78 7.41 -19.43 5.86
N ARG A 79 6.18 -18.90 5.75
CA ARG A 79 5.78 -17.96 4.70
C ARG A 79 6.67 -16.72 4.70
N ILE A 80 6.94 -16.14 5.87
CA ILE A 80 7.87 -14.98 5.98
C ILE A 80 9.26 -15.34 5.46
N LYS A 81 9.78 -16.54 5.78
CA LYS A 81 11.09 -17.01 5.30
C LYS A 81 11.11 -17.17 3.77
N ASP A 82 10.01 -17.61 3.18
CA ASP A 82 9.90 -17.75 1.72
C ASP A 82 9.76 -16.40 1.02
N LEU A 83 8.96 -15.49 1.57
CA LEU A 83 8.85 -14.10 1.09
C LEU A 83 10.21 -13.38 1.11
N MET A 84 11.05 -13.65 2.13
CA MET A 84 12.42 -13.11 2.21
C MET A 84 13.36 -13.57 1.08
N LYS A 85 13.02 -14.66 0.38
CA LYS A 85 13.79 -15.12 -0.79
C LYS A 85 13.34 -14.45 -2.09
N ASN A 86 12.16 -13.82 -2.11
CA ASN A 86 11.60 -13.23 -3.32
C ASN A 86 12.32 -11.90 -3.68
N PRO A 87 13.08 -11.83 -4.79
CA PRO A 87 13.78 -10.61 -5.19
C PRO A 87 12.83 -9.51 -5.68
N GLY A 88 11.58 -9.87 -6.03
CA GLY A 88 10.51 -8.93 -6.37
C GLY A 88 10.12 -8.03 -5.20
N LEU A 89 10.35 -8.46 -3.95
CA LEU A 89 10.00 -7.70 -2.75
C LEU A 89 11.17 -6.87 -2.20
N VAL A 90 10.89 -6.01 -1.22
CA VAL A 90 11.91 -5.47 -0.32
C VAL A 90 12.21 -6.55 0.73
N ARG A 91 13.37 -7.19 0.61
CA ARG A 91 13.81 -8.30 1.49
C ARG A 91 14.27 -7.79 2.87
N ASN A 92 13.33 -7.22 3.61
CA ASN A 92 13.51 -6.79 4.99
C ASN A 92 12.48 -7.51 5.87
N ARG A 93 12.98 -8.33 6.80
CA ARG A 93 12.13 -9.19 7.62
C ARG A 93 11.13 -8.40 8.45
N ARG A 94 11.56 -7.29 9.07
CA ARG A 94 10.69 -6.45 9.91
C ARG A 94 9.57 -5.80 9.11
N LYS A 95 9.82 -5.40 7.86
CA LYS A 95 8.78 -4.85 6.98
C LYS A 95 7.71 -5.89 6.62
N ILE A 96 8.13 -7.13 6.35
CA ILE A 96 7.20 -8.23 6.05
C ILE A 96 6.40 -8.63 7.30
N GLU A 97 7.07 -8.74 8.45
CA GLU A 97 6.41 -9.01 9.74
C GLU A 97 5.42 -7.89 10.12
N SER A 98 5.76 -6.63 9.82
CA SER A 98 4.85 -5.48 10.04
C SER A 98 3.60 -5.58 9.19
N ALA A 99 3.67 -6.06 7.95
CA ALA A 99 2.48 -6.22 7.10
C ALA A 99 1.47 -7.21 7.71
N ARG A 100 1.95 -8.31 8.30
CA ARG A 100 1.11 -9.24 9.08
C ARG A 100 0.51 -8.58 10.31
N GLY A 101 1.31 -7.82 11.06
CA GLY A 101 0.82 -7.07 12.22
C GLY A 101 -0.28 -6.08 11.84
N ASN A 102 -0.06 -5.34 10.74
CA ASN A 102 -1.04 -4.41 10.20
C ASN A 102 -2.31 -5.12 9.75
N ALA A 103 -2.21 -6.30 9.13
CA ALA A 103 -3.37 -7.08 8.72
C ALA A 103 -4.27 -7.45 9.90
N ARG A 104 -3.68 -7.88 11.02
CA ARG A 104 -4.42 -8.21 12.24
C ARG A 104 -5.14 -6.98 12.82
N ALA A 105 -4.40 -5.89 12.99
CA ALA A 105 -4.99 -4.64 13.48
C ALA A 105 -6.06 -4.07 12.52
N PHE A 106 -5.89 -4.26 11.21
CA PHE A 106 -6.87 -3.85 10.21
C PHE A 106 -8.17 -4.65 10.36
N LEU A 107 -8.09 -5.97 10.56
CA LEU A 107 -9.25 -6.82 10.82
C LEU A 107 -9.94 -6.45 12.13
N GLU A 108 -9.19 -6.18 13.20
CA GLU A 108 -9.74 -5.69 14.47
C GLU A 108 -10.54 -4.40 14.28
N VAL A 109 -10.01 -3.43 13.52
CA VAL A 109 -10.75 -2.21 13.16
C VAL A 109 -12.02 -2.53 12.36
N GLN A 110 -11.96 -3.48 11.42
CA GLN A 110 -13.13 -3.92 10.68
C GLN A 110 -14.16 -4.62 11.57
N GLU A 111 -13.76 -5.35 12.60
CA GLU A 111 -14.68 -5.95 13.56
C GLU A 111 -15.38 -4.89 14.42
N GLU A 112 -14.66 -3.88 14.90
CA GLU A 112 -15.20 -2.84 15.77
C GLU A 112 -16.05 -1.79 15.03
N ILE A 113 -15.58 -1.34 13.86
CA ILE A 113 -16.15 -0.20 13.13
C ILE A 113 -16.92 -0.67 11.89
N GLY A 114 -16.70 -1.91 11.46
CA GLY A 114 -17.32 -2.54 10.30
C GLY A 114 -16.65 -2.22 8.95
N SER A 115 -15.69 -1.29 8.91
CA SER A 115 -14.92 -0.94 7.70
C SER A 115 -13.71 -0.06 8.06
N PHE A 116 -12.57 -0.32 7.43
CA PHE A 116 -11.38 0.50 7.63
C PHE A 116 -11.49 1.86 6.94
N ASP A 117 -12.17 1.95 5.79
CA ASP A 117 -12.53 3.20 5.12
C ASP A 117 -13.24 4.14 6.10
N ARG A 118 -14.30 3.67 6.78
CA ARG A 118 -15.02 4.48 7.77
C ARG A 118 -14.12 4.94 8.91
N PHE A 119 -13.20 4.10 9.35
CA PHE A 119 -12.24 4.45 10.40
C PHE A 119 -11.29 5.55 9.92
N ILE A 120 -10.57 5.34 8.82
CA ILE A 120 -9.51 6.27 8.39
C ILE A 120 -10.08 7.60 7.90
N TRP A 121 -11.26 7.59 7.27
CA TRP A 121 -11.92 8.82 6.81
C TRP A 121 -12.58 9.62 7.92
N SER A 122 -12.84 9.02 9.10
CA SER A 122 -13.34 9.75 10.27
C SER A 122 -12.35 10.83 10.75
N PHE A 123 -11.06 10.67 10.46
CA PHE A 123 -10.01 11.64 10.81
C PHE A 123 -10.05 12.93 9.97
N VAL A 124 -10.82 12.94 8.87
CA VAL A 124 -10.96 14.08 7.95
C VAL A 124 -12.43 14.44 7.71
N ASP A 125 -13.29 14.16 8.69
CA ASP A 125 -14.75 14.40 8.60
C ASP A 125 -15.38 13.83 7.31
N TYR A 126 -14.87 12.68 6.86
CA TYR A 126 -15.28 11.98 5.65
C TYR A 126 -15.16 12.81 4.35
N ARG A 127 -14.27 13.81 4.32
CA ARG A 127 -14.06 14.68 3.15
C ARG A 127 -12.58 14.98 2.91
N PRO A 128 -12.14 15.07 1.64
CA PRO A 128 -10.77 15.52 1.36
C PRO A 128 -10.53 16.93 1.88
N ILE A 129 -9.36 17.15 2.48
CA ILE A 129 -8.88 18.48 2.86
C ILE A 129 -8.11 19.03 1.67
N GLN A 130 -8.58 20.15 1.10
CA GLN A 130 -8.02 20.78 -0.09
C GLN A 130 -7.55 22.21 0.19
#